data_AF-A0A7C3Q336-F1
#
_entry.id   AF-A0A7C3Q336-F1
#
_cell.length_a   1.000
_cell.length_b   1.000
_cell.length_c   1.000
_cell.angle_alpha   90.00
_cell.angle_beta   90.00
_cell.angle_gamma   90.00
#
_symmetry.space_group_name_H-M   'P 1'
#
loop_
_entity.id
_entity.type
_entity.pdbx_description
1 polymer ?
#
loop_
_entity_poly.entity_id
_entity_poly.type
_entity_poly.pdbx_seq_one_letter_code
_entity_poly.pdbx_strand_id
1 'polypeptide(L)'
;LTLPGIAGIILAIGMAVDSNVLIFERIREELRLGKPVRLAIDAGYEKAFLTIVDSHVTTLITALALFLFGTGPIKGFAVTLSLGVSINLFTALVGTKVVYDVINSRWKLQRLSI
;
A
#
# COMPACT_ATOMS: atom_id res chain seq x y z
N LEU A 1 -19.92 -5.96 17.29
CA LEU A 1 -18.45 -5.90 17.06
C LEU A 1 -17.75 -6.73 18.13
N THR A 2 -16.75 -7.53 17.78
CA THR A 2 -15.88 -8.21 18.77
C THR A 2 -14.69 -7.31 19.11
N LEU A 3 -14.16 -7.40 20.34
CA LEU A 3 -12.98 -6.63 20.78
C LEU A 3 -11.80 -6.71 19.77
N PRO A 4 -11.50 -7.89 19.19
CA PRO A 4 -10.44 -8.01 18.19
C PRO A 4 -10.77 -7.35 16.85
N GLY A 5 -12.04 -7.27 16.45
CA GLY A 5 -12.41 -6.55 15.23
C GLY A 5 -12.08 -5.05 15.31
N ILE A 6 -12.26 -4.44 16.50
CA ILE A 6 -11.86 -3.06 16.75
C ILE A 6 -10.33 -2.91 16.71
N ALA A 7 -9.58 -3.89 17.23
CA ALA A 7 -8.12 -3.92 17.10
C ALA A 7 -7.67 -3.99 15.64
N GLY A 8 -8.40 -4.71 14.78
CA GLY A 8 -8.16 -4.74 13.33
C GLY A 8 -8.31 -3.37 12.66
N ILE A 9 -9.29 -2.58 13.08
CA ILE A 9 -9.49 -1.21 12.59
C ILE A 9 -8.33 -0.30 13.03
N ILE A 10 -7.93 -0.36 14.30
CA ILE A 10 -6.81 0.44 14.82
C ILE A 10 -5.50 0.07 14.10
N LEU A 11 -5.27 -1.22 13.85
CA LEU A 11 -4.11 -1.70 13.09
C LEU A 11 -4.10 -1.14 11.66
N ALA A 12 -5.25 -1.15 10.98
CA ALA A 12 -5.37 -0.59 9.63
C ALA A 12 -5.03 0.91 9.60
N ILE A 13 -5.42 1.67 10.62
CA ILE A 13 -5.06 3.09 10.75
C ILE A 13 -3.54 3.25 10.92
N GLY A 14 -2.91 2.44 11.79
CA GLY A 14 -1.45 2.47 11.99
C GLY A 14 -0.67 2.16 10.73
N MET A 15 -1.09 1.13 9.99
CA MET A 15 -0.48 0.75 8.71
C MET A 15 -0.65 1.82 7.62
N ALA A 16 -1.75 2.58 7.64
CA ALA A 16 -1.95 3.68 6.68
C ALA A 16 -0.95 4.83 6.86
N VAL A 17 -0.47 5.05 8.08
CA VAL A 17 0.56 6.07 8.37
C VAL A 17 1.96 5.58 8.00
N ASP A 18 2.23 4.28 8.19
CA ASP A 18 3.52 3.65 7.90
C ASP A 18 3.95 3.85 6.44
N SER A 19 3.06 3.66 5.47
CA SER A 19 3.35 3.85 4.04
C SER A 19 3.78 5.28 3.71
N ASN A 20 3.15 6.28 4.34
CA ASN A 20 3.50 7.68 4.13
C ASN A 20 4.88 7.99 4.71
N VAL A 21 5.17 7.53 5.92
CA VAL A 21 6.47 7.72 6.58
C VAL A 21 7.58 7.06 5.76
N LEU A 22 7.35 5.86 5.22
CA LEU A 22 8.32 5.14 4.40
C LEU A 22 8.69 5.90 3.11
N ILE A 23 7.70 6.47 2.41
CA ILE A 23 7.95 7.30 1.22
C ILE A 23 8.82 8.50 1.58
N PHE A 24 8.49 9.22 2.66
CA PHE A 24 9.25 10.39 3.07
C PHE A 24 10.69 10.05 3.46
N GLU A 25 10.90 8.95 4.19
CA GLU A 25 12.25 8.50 4.52
C GLU A 25 13.03 8.08 3.27
N ARG A 26 12.41 7.40 2.30
CA ARG A 26 13.10 7.04 1.05
C ARG A 26 13.48 8.26 0.20
N ILE A 27 12.59 9.26 0.12
CA ILE A 27 12.90 10.53 -0.54
C ILE A 27 14.06 11.23 0.18
N ARG A 28 14.03 11.27 1.52
CA ARG A 28 15.10 11.87 2.34
C ARG A 28 16.44 11.19 2.15
N GLU A 29 16.45 9.86 1.99
CA GLU A 29 17.65 9.08 1.71
C GLU A 29 18.22 9.42 0.32
N GLU A 30 17.38 9.50 -0.71
CA GLU A 30 17.80 9.91 -2.06
C GLU A 30 18.30 11.36 -2.11
N LEU A 31 17.72 12.26 -1.30
CA LEU A 31 18.23 13.64 -1.12
C LEU A 31 19.60 13.66 -0.45
N ARG A 32 19.84 12.81 0.56
CA ARG A 32 21.15 12.69 1.24
C ARG A 32 22.24 12.15 0.32
N LEU A 33 21.87 11.37 -0.69
CA LEU A 33 22.76 10.91 -1.76
C LEU A 33 23.13 12.02 -2.77
N GLY A 34 22.65 13.26 -2.56
CA GLY A 34 22.97 14.41 -3.39
C GLY A 34 22.17 14.51 -4.68
N LYS A 35 21.10 13.73 -4.84
CA LYS A 35 20.25 13.81 -6.03
C LYS A 35 19.45 15.12 -6.02
N PRO A 36 19.24 15.74 -7.20
CA PRO A 36 18.36 16.90 -7.30
C PRO A 36 16.95 16.51 -6.87
N VAL A 37 16.28 17.44 -6.18
CA VAL A 37 15.02 17.20 -5.44
C VAL A 37 13.99 16.42 -6.25
N ARG A 38 13.83 16.76 -7.52
CA ARG A 38 12.87 16.11 -8.41
C ARG A 38 13.17 14.63 -8.66
N LEU A 39 14.44 14.33 -8.94
CA LEU A 39 14.93 12.96 -9.16
C LEU A 39 14.92 12.13 -7.87
N ALA A 40 15.13 12.78 -6.73
CA ALA A 40 15.03 12.13 -5.41
C ALA A 40 13.59 11.76 -5.07
N ILE A 41 12.62 12.61 -5.42
CA ILE A 41 11.19 12.31 -5.25
C ILE A 41 10.79 11.14 -6.14
N ASP A 42 11.12 11.17 -7.43
CA ASP A 42 10.75 10.11 -8.38
C ASP A 42 11.38 8.77 -7.98
N ALA A 43 12.69 8.75 -7.69
CA ALA A 43 13.38 7.53 -7.26
C ALA A 43 12.90 7.03 -5.89
N GLY A 44 12.57 7.95 -4.98
CA GLY A 44 12.03 7.63 -3.67
C GLY A 44 10.66 6.97 -3.76
N TYR A 45 9.77 7.52 -4.60
CA TYR A 45 8.45 6.96 -4.85
C TYR A 45 8.52 5.58 -5.50
N GLU A 46 9.33 5.40 -6.55
CA GLU A 46 9.42 4.14 -7.26
C GLU A 46 9.92 3.00 -6.37
N LYS A 47 10.93 3.28 -5.54
CA LYS A 47 11.45 2.31 -4.57
C LYS A 47 10.48 2.05 -3.42
N ALA A 48 9.86 3.08 -2.86
CA ALA A 48 8.92 2.92 -1.75
C ALA A 48 7.64 2.19 -2.18
N PHE A 49 7.17 2.43 -3.42
CA PHE A 49 5.97 1.81 -3.95
C PHE A 49 6.06 0.28 -3.97
N LEU A 50 7.16 -0.28 -4.46
CA LEU A 50 7.36 -1.74 -4.47
C LEU A 50 7.34 -2.33 -3.05
N THR A 51 8.00 -1.67 -2.09
CA THR A 51 8.02 -2.09 -0.69
C THR A 51 6.64 -2.02 -0.03
N ILE A 52 5.86 -0.97 -0.32
CA ILE A 52 4.49 -0.80 0.21
C ILE A 52 3.58 -1.90 -0.31
N VAL A 53 3.66 -2.18 -1.61
CA VAL A 53 2.87 -3.25 -2.24
C VAL A 53 3.21 -4.59 -1.60
N ASP A 54 4.49 -4.92 -1.43
CA ASP A 54 4.93 -6.18 -0.82
C ASP A 54 4.46 -6.31 0.65
N SER A 55 4.55 -5.22 1.43
CA SER A 55 4.06 -5.17 2.81
C SER A 55 2.55 -5.41 2.91
N HIS A 56 1.75 -4.84 2.01
CA HIS A 56 0.30 -5.10 1.97
C HIS A 56 -0.05 -6.51 1.49
N VAL A 57 0.70 -7.06 0.54
CA VAL A 57 0.53 -8.45 0.08
C VAL A 57 0.83 -9.45 1.19
N THR A 58 1.94 -9.29 1.91
CA THR A 58 2.28 -10.17 3.05
C THR A 58 1.25 -10.06 4.19
N THR A 59 0.68 -8.87 4.41
CA THR A 59 -0.42 -8.67 5.35
C THR A 59 -1.68 -9.45 4.94
N LEU A 60 -2.01 -9.52 3.65
CA LEU A 60 -3.12 -10.36 3.17
C LEU A 60 -2.88 -11.84 3.43
N ILE A 61 -1.67 -12.32 3.14
CA ILE A 61 -1.31 -13.73 3.36
C ILE A 61 -1.49 -14.05 4.85
N THR A 62 -1.06 -13.15 5.74
CA THR A 62 -1.24 -13.28 7.18
C THR A 62 -2.72 -13.27 7.56
N ALA A 63 -3.53 -12.35 7.03
CA ALA A 63 -4.96 -12.29 7.28
C ALA A 63 -5.69 -13.57 6.83
N LEU A 64 -5.30 -14.13 5.68
CA LEU A 64 -5.81 -15.39 5.16
C LEU A 64 -5.43 -16.57 6.07
N ALA A 65 -4.18 -16.63 6.52
CA ALA A 65 -3.74 -17.66 7.47
C ALA A 65 -4.52 -17.57 8.79
N LEU A 66 -4.70 -16.36 9.33
CA LEU A 66 -5.50 -16.13 10.55
C LEU A 66 -6.97 -16.49 10.36
N PHE A 67 -7.52 -16.33 9.15
CA PHE A 67 -8.89 -16.74 8.85
C PHE A 67 -9.05 -18.26 8.82
N LEU A 68 -8.10 -18.96 8.19
CA LEU A 68 -8.12 -20.42 8.04
C LEU A 68 -7.82 -21.14 9.36
N PHE A 69 -6.80 -20.69 10.09
CA PHE A 69 -6.29 -21.35 11.28
C PHE A 69 -6.72 -20.70 12.61
N GLY A 70 -7.24 -19.48 12.58
CA GLY A 70 -7.67 -18.78 13.80
C GLY A 70 -8.94 -19.36 14.42
N THR A 71 -9.11 -19.16 15.73
CA THR A 71 -10.29 -19.63 16.48
C THR A 71 -11.03 -18.48 17.15
N GLY A 72 -12.36 -18.64 17.31
CA GLY A 72 -13.23 -17.72 18.03
C GLY A 72 -13.01 -16.23 17.71
N PRO A 73 -12.45 -15.42 18.63
CA PRO A 73 -12.25 -13.98 18.43
C PRO A 73 -11.24 -13.61 17.33
N ILE A 74 -10.26 -14.47 17.04
CA ILE A 74 -9.21 -14.24 16.05
C ILE A 74 -9.79 -14.25 14.63
N LYS A 75 -10.81 -15.08 14.37
CA LYS A 75 -11.53 -15.06 13.09
C LYS A 75 -12.20 -13.71 12.85
N GLY A 76 -12.75 -13.09 13.89
CA GLY A 76 -13.35 -11.75 13.80
C GLY A 76 -12.35 -10.68 13.38
N PHE A 77 -11.13 -10.73 13.93
CA PHE A 77 -10.02 -9.86 13.53
C PHE A 77 -9.58 -10.14 12.08
N ALA A 78 -9.42 -11.42 11.73
CA ALA A 78 -9.01 -11.83 10.39
C ALA A 78 -9.99 -11.39 9.31
N VAL A 79 -11.30 -11.43 9.58
CA VAL A 79 -12.33 -10.96 8.64
C VAL A 79 -12.22 -9.46 8.41
N THR A 80 -12.12 -8.65 9.47
CA THR A 80 -11.96 -7.19 9.34
C THR A 80 -10.67 -6.80 8.62
N LEU A 81 -9.56 -7.49 8.92
CA LEU A 81 -8.27 -7.24 8.28
C LEU A 81 -8.31 -7.66 6.80
N SER A 82 -8.88 -8.83 6.49
CA SER A 82 -9.01 -9.33 5.12
C SER A 82 -9.89 -8.42 4.27
N LEU A 83 -11.00 -7.90 4.80
CA LEU A 83 -11.88 -6.98 4.08
C LEU A 83 -11.18 -5.65 3.78
N GLY A 84 -10.48 -5.08 4.78
CA GLY A 84 -9.73 -3.84 4.62
C GLY A 84 -8.63 -3.94 3.57
N VAL A 85 -7.84 -5.03 3.62
CA VAL A 85 -6.75 -5.19 2.67
C VAL A 85 -7.24 -5.69 1.30
N SER A 86 -8.33 -6.47 1.20
CA SER A 86 -8.90 -6.86 -0.10
C SER A 86 -9.44 -5.67 -0.88
N ILE A 87 -10.09 -4.70 -0.21
CA ILE A 87 -10.52 -3.44 -0.84
C ILE A 87 -9.31 -2.64 -1.32
N ASN A 88 -8.24 -2.57 -0.51
CA ASN A 88 -7.01 -1.87 -0.88
C ASN A 88 -6.33 -2.55 -2.08
N LEU A 89 -6.19 -3.89 -2.07
CA LEU A 89 -5.56 -4.63 -3.17
C LEU A 89 -6.38 -4.59 -4.46
N PHE A 90 -7.72 -4.67 -4.36
CA PHE A 90 -8.59 -4.49 -5.52
C PHE A 90 -8.40 -3.08 -6.11
N THR A 91 -8.32 -2.05 -5.26
CA THR A 91 -8.03 -0.68 -5.69
C THR A 91 -6.62 -0.54 -6.27
N ALA A 92 -5.62 -1.19 -5.68
CA ALA A 92 -4.24 -1.12 -6.13
C ALA A 92 -3.99 -1.91 -7.43
N LEU A 93 -4.69 -3.03 -7.66
CA LEU A 93 -4.52 -3.85 -8.86
C LEU A 93 -5.45 -3.40 -9.99
N VAL A 94 -6.73 -3.19 -9.70
CA VAL A 94 -7.73 -2.79 -10.71
C VAL A 94 -7.69 -1.29 -10.93
N GLY A 95 -7.60 -0.49 -9.87
CA GLY A 95 -7.50 0.97 -9.98
C GLY A 95 -6.23 1.40 -10.69
N THR A 96 -5.07 0.82 -10.36
CA THR A 96 -3.81 1.17 -11.06
C THR A 96 -3.85 0.73 -12.52
N LYS A 97 -4.36 -0.47 -12.85
CA LYS A 97 -4.52 -0.89 -14.25
C LYS A 97 -5.51 -0.02 -15.02
N VAL A 98 -6.65 0.33 -14.44
CA VAL A 98 -7.65 1.18 -15.09
C VAL A 98 -7.13 2.61 -15.24
N VAL A 99 -6.46 3.17 -14.23
CA VAL A 99 -5.85 4.50 -14.31
C VAL A 99 -4.73 4.52 -15.36
N TYR A 100 -3.86 3.51 -15.39
CA TYR A 100 -2.84 3.38 -16.43
C TYR A 100 -3.45 3.19 -17.82
N ASP A 101 -4.45 2.33 -17.99
CA ASP A 101 -5.12 2.11 -19.27
C ASP A 101 -5.90 3.35 -19.72
N VAL A 102 -6.56 4.09 -18.82
CA VAL A 102 -7.27 5.34 -19.13
C VAL A 102 -6.29 6.45 -19.52
N ILE A 103 -5.17 6.59 -18.80
CA ILE A 103 -4.12 7.55 -19.12
C ILE A 103 -3.46 7.20 -20.46
N ASN A 104 -3.12 5.93 -20.68
CA ASN A 104 -2.46 5.45 -21.89
C ASN A 104 -3.39 5.43 -23.12
N SER A 105 -4.69 5.21 -22.93
CA SER A 105 -5.71 5.27 -23.98
C SER A 105 -6.07 6.70 -24.40
N ARG A 106 -5.84 7.70 -23.55
CA ARG A 106 -6.18 9.11 -23.84
C ARG A 106 -4.95 9.94 -24.24
N TRP A 107 -3.73 9.56 -23.87
CA TRP A 107 -2.52 10.33 -24.17
C TRP A 107 -1.35 9.43 -24.60
N LYS A 108 -0.99 9.45 -25.89
CA LYS A 108 0.40 9.15 -26.31
C LYS A 108 1.30 10.24 -25.73
N LEU A 109 1.83 10.03 -24.53
CA LEU A 109 2.76 10.98 -23.90
C LEU A 109 4.12 10.91 -24.60
N GLN A 110 4.30 11.74 -25.64
CA GLN A 110 5.57 11.87 -26.35
C GLN A 110 6.57 12.84 -25.71
N ARG A 111 6.19 13.71 -24.74
CA ARG A 111 7.10 14.46 -23.85
C ARG A 111 6.39 14.96 -22.60
N LEU A 112 7.08 14.97 -21.47
CA LEU A 112 6.74 15.79 -20.31
C LEU A 112 7.65 17.02 -20.31
N SER A 113 7.04 18.20 -20.44
CA SER A 113 7.68 19.49 -20.22
C SER A 113 7.89 19.66 -18.72
N ILE A 114 9.14 19.49 -18.33
CA ILE A 114 9.67 19.89 -17.05
C ILE A 114 10.47 21.16 -17.28
#